data_AF-A0AAW0FSK4-F1
#
_entry.id   AF-A0AAW0FSK4-F1
#
_cell.length_a   1.000
_cell.length_b   1.000
_cell.length_c   1.000
_cell.angle_alpha   90.00
_cell.angle_beta   90.00
_cell.angle_gamma   90.00
#
_symmetry.space_group_name_H-M   'P 1'
#
loop_
_entity.id
_entity.type
_entity.pdbx_description
1 polymer ?
#
loop_
_entity_poly.entity_id
_entity_poly.type
_entity_poly.pdbx_seq_one_letter_code
_entity_poly.pdbx_strand_id
1 'polypeptide(L)'
;MLQDVLNGLDLSALFNPILYMNGKPLIAAIGNIITKLTACLELNPHADTPVEILHVILLGFVKYFWRDAVSRQGAEGRKILKARLSSLPVHELNISPIDGHTLVQYAKSLTGRDFRIIVQVAPAVLYDLIPAESYEAWLALCRLCPLIFQPEISDRHLYLDKLERSIEDFLLATAIWNPQWFNKPKFHIILHILQHVRRFGPAILFATEGFESYNFIIRLRSILSNRHAPSVDIANAMSFMHAVRHLVSGGYIHDPDHGIGSRQAGYEIQALLHDPIFVKFMGMTQIVNPSYDTGTDVL
;
A
#
# COMPACT_ATOMS: atom_id res chain seq x y z
N MET A 1 6.99 0.68 32.06
CA MET A 1 7.82 1.46 31.11
C MET A 1 6.99 2.12 29.99
N LEU A 2 6.26 1.38 29.15
CA LEU A 2 5.35 1.99 28.14
C LEU A 2 4.08 2.59 28.76
N GLN A 3 3.60 2.01 29.87
CA GLN A 3 2.50 2.56 30.68
C GLN A 3 2.88 3.92 31.32
N ASP A 4 4.15 4.08 31.72
CA ASP A 4 4.62 5.26 32.46
C ASP A 4 4.89 6.45 31.52
N VAL A 5 5.30 6.19 30.28
CA VAL A 5 5.48 7.22 29.25
C VAL A 5 4.14 7.79 28.77
N LEU A 6 3.07 6.98 28.77
CA LEU A 6 1.72 7.43 28.38
C LEU A 6 1.03 8.27 29.46
N ASN A 7 1.40 8.10 30.74
CA ASN A 7 0.79 8.83 31.85
C ASN A 7 1.33 10.26 32.04
N GLY A 8 2.44 10.62 31.39
CA GLY A 8 3.12 11.91 31.56
C GLY A 8 2.93 12.92 30.43
N LEU A 9 2.25 12.55 29.34
CA LEU A 9 1.99 13.46 28.21
C LEU A 9 0.60 14.07 28.35
N ASP A 10 0.54 15.36 28.69
CA ASP A 10 -0.69 16.14 28.55
C ASP A 10 -0.96 16.36 27.06
N LEU A 11 -1.65 15.38 26.48
CA LEU A 11 -2.01 15.37 25.07
C LEU A 11 -3.16 16.35 24.75
N SER A 12 -3.72 17.07 25.73
CA SER A 12 -4.86 17.99 25.54
C SER A 12 -4.64 19.04 24.44
N ALA A 13 -3.39 19.40 24.15
CA ALA A 13 -3.01 20.35 23.11
C ALA A 13 -2.95 19.79 21.68
N LEU A 14 -3.06 18.46 21.47
CA LEU A 14 -3.03 17.82 20.15
C LEU A 14 -4.42 17.53 19.56
N PHE A 15 -5.50 17.83 20.29
CA PHE A 15 -6.82 17.31 19.97
C PHE A 15 -7.77 18.35 19.39
N ASN A 16 -8.26 18.07 18.17
CA ASN A 16 -9.34 18.82 17.54
C ASN A 16 -10.69 18.39 18.19
N PRO A 17 -11.43 19.29 18.86
CA PRO A 17 -12.57 18.95 19.72
C PRO A 17 -13.88 18.59 18.97
N ILE A 18 -13.83 18.32 17.67
CA ILE A 18 -15.05 18.24 16.83
C ILE A 18 -15.49 16.80 16.51
N LEU A 19 -14.68 15.77 16.75
CA LEU A 19 -15.02 14.39 16.37
C LEU A 19 -15.21 13.46 17.58
N TYR A 20 -16.46 13.33 18.01
CA TYR A 20 -16.91 12.39 19.04
C TYR A 20 -17.85 11.34 18.43
N MET A 21 -17.69 10.07 18.82
CA MET A 21 -18.70 9.03 18.61
C MET A 21 -19.19 8.54 19.98
N ASN A 22 -20.50 8.58 20.21
CA ASN A 22 -21.14 8.18 21.47
C ASN A 22 -20.49 8.80 22.73
N GLY A 23 -20.18 10.11 22.68
CA GLY A 23 -19.64 10.85 23.83
C GLY A 23 -18.17 10.56 24.16
N LYS A 24 -17.46 9.76 23.34
CA LYS A 24 -16.01 9.53 23.48
C LYS A 24 -15.25 10.13 22.29
N PRO A 25 -14.04 10.68 22.50
CA PRO A 25 -13.22 11.16 21.39
C PRO A 25 -12.94 9.99 20.44
N LEU A 26 -12.99 10.23 19.12
CA LEU A 26 -12.87 9.20 18.08
C LEU A 26 -11.67 8.25 18.28
N ILE A 27 -10.56 8.76 18.82
CA ILE A 27 -9.36 7.96 19.16
C ILE A 27 -9.59 6.99 20.32
N ALA A 28 -10.41 7.31 21.32
CA ALA A 28 -10.77 6.37 22.38
C ALA A 28 -11.73 5.27 21.89
N ALA A 29 -12.53 5.54 20.86
CA ALA A 29 -13.32 4.53 20.18
C ALA A 29 -12.44 3.62 19.30
N ILE A 30 -11.47 4.19 18.57
CA ILE A 30 -10.45 3.44 17.82
C ILE A 30 -9.58 2.60 18.76
N GLY A 31 -9.15 3.15 19.90
CA GLY A 31 -8.42 2.43 20.93
C GLY A 31 -9.22 1.25 21.47
N ASN A 32 -10.52 1.42 21.74
CA ASN A 32 -11.37 0.30 22.17
C ASN A 32 -11.64 -0.74 21.06
N ILE A 33 -11.68 -0.34 19.79
CA ILE A 33 -11.81 -1.26 18.65
C ILE A 33 -10.50 -2.05 18.46
N ILE A 34 -9.35 -1.39 18.54
CA ILE A 34 -8.03 -2.04 18.49
C ILE A 34 -7.88 -2.98 19.69
N THR A 35 -8.22 -2.55 20.90
CA THR A 35 -8.19 -3.40 22.11
C THR A 35 -9.18 -4.56 22.04
N LYS A 36 -10.34 -4.39 21.39
CA LYS A 36 -11.29 -5.50 21.16
C LYS A 36 -10.86 -6.44 20.04
N LEU A 37 -10.18 -5.94 19.00
CA LEU A 37 -9.58 -6.75 17.94
C LEU A 37 -8.39 -7.55 18.47
N THR A 38 -7.56 -6.97 19.34
CA THR A 38 -6.47 -7.70 20.01
C THR A 38 -6.97 -8.65 21.09
N ALA A 39 -8.14 -8.40 21.68
CA ALA A 39 -8.80 -9.33 22.59
C ALA A 39 -9.49 -10.51 21.86
N CYS A 40 -9.72 -10.40 20.54
CA CYS A 40 -10.32 -11.43 19.71
C CYS A 40 -9.21 -12.17 18.96
N LEU A 41 -8.69 -13.25 19.56
CA LEU A 41 -7.74 -14.23 19.00
C LEU A 41 -6.34 -13.73 18.63
N GLU A 42 -5.32 -14.19 19.38
CA GLU A 42 -3.91 -14.46 18.97
C GLU A 42 -3.13 -13.44 18.11
N LEU A 43 -3.65 -12.24 17.88
CA LEU A 43 -3.05 -11.23 17.01
C LEU A 43 -1.96 -10.48 17.78
N ASN A 44 -0.72 -10.64 17.35
CA ASN A 44 0.42 -9.85 17.78
C ASN A 44 0.54 -8.62 16.86
N PRO A 45 0.16 -7.40 17.32
CA PRO A 45 0.17 -6.21 16.47
C PRO A 45 1.54 -5.91 15.85
N HIS A 46 2.63 -6.28 16.51
CA HIS A 46 3.98 -6.05 16.01
C HIS A 46 4.38 -7.02 14.89
N ALA A 47 3.83 -8.23 14.88
CA ALA A 47 4.18 -9.27 13.91
C ALA A 47 3.13 -9.41 12.80
N ASP A 48 1.88 -9.01 13.06
CA ASP A 48 0.71 -9.21 12.20
C ASP A 48 0.26 -7.92 11.49
N THR A 49 0.98 -6.80 11.69
CA THR A 49 0.82 -5.60 10.86
C THR A 49 2.01 -5.45 9.90
N PRO A 50 1.94 -6.10 8.72
CA PRO A 50 3.06 -6.08 7.80
C PRO A 50 3.31 -4.67 7.24
N VAL A 51 4.52 -4.46 6.71
CA VAL A 51 4.93 -3.18 6.13
C VAL A 51 3.99 -2.83 4.97
N GLU A 52 3.27 -1.72 5.10
CA GLU A 52 2.37 -1.26 4.04
C GLU A 52 3.18 -0.57 2.93
N ILE A 53 3.45 -1.29 1.84
CA ILE A 53 4.40 -0.87 0.81
C ILE A 53 3.91 0.32 -0.01
N LEU A 54 2.60 0.52 -0.19
CA LEU A 54 2.06 1.68 -0.90
C LEU A 54 2.39 2.97 -0.13
N HIS A 55 2.20 2.96 1.19
CA HIS A 55 2.42 4.08 2.07
C HIS A 55 3.88 4.28 2.41
N VAL A 56 4.66 3.21 2.57
CA VAL A 56 6.07 3.31 2.92
C VAL A 56 6.90 3.72 1.69
N ILE A 57 6.66 3.10 0.54
CA ILE A 57 7.46 3.32 -0.67
C ILE A 57 6.89 4.43 -1.54
N LEU A 58 5.70 4.24 -2.13
CA LEU A 58 5.18 5.17 -3.14
C LEU A 58 4.70 6.50 -2.52
N LEU A 59 3.76 6.45 -1.58
CA LEU A 59 3.29 7.62 -0.84
C LEU A 59 4.26 8.05 0.28
N GLY A 60 5.40 7.37 0.42
CA GLY A 60 6.49 7.69 1.33
C GLY A 60 7.70 8.17 0.59
N PHE A 61 8.70 7.30 0.42
CA PHE A 61 10.00 7.64 -0.17
C PHE A 61 9.87 8.35 -1.52
N VAL A 62 9.16 7.74 -2.49
CA VAL A 62 9.03 8.30 -3.85
C VAL A 62 8.33 9.66 -3.81
N LYS A 63 7.22 9.76 -3.06
CA LYS A 63 6.51 11.03 -2.87
C LYS A 63 7.37 12.12 -2.27
N TYR A 64 8.14 11.81 -1.24
CA TYR A 64 8.99 12.79 -0.56
C TYR A 64 10.15 13.23 -1.45
N PHE A 65 10.82 12.27 -2.08
CA PHE A 65 11.95 12.53 -2.95
C PHE A 65 11.52 13.32 -4.19
N TRP A 66 10.36 13.00 -4.78
CA TRP A 66 9.84 13.72 -5.96
C TRP A 66 9.49 15.16 -5.64
N ARG A 67 8.80 15.38 -4.52
CA ARG A 67 8.46 16.73 -4.07
C ARG A 67 9.70 17.57 -3.81
N ASP A 68 10.72 16.99 -3.18
CA ASP A 68 12.00 17.65 -2.96
C ASP A 68 12.68 17.99 -4.31
N ALA A 69 12.82 17.01 -5.21
CA ALA A 69 13.43 17.20 -6.53
C ALA A 69 12.76 18.33 -7.33
N VAL A 70 11.43 18.36 -7.39
CA VAL A 70 10.65 19.42 -8.07
C VAL A 70 10.77 20.77 -7.36
N SER A 71 10.85 20.78 -6.02
CA SER A 71 10.99 22.02 -5.25
C SER A 71 12.33 22.71 -5.44
N ARG A 72 13.40 21.94 -5.72
CA ARG A 72 14.74 22.47 -6.05
C ARG A 72 14.81 23.14 -7.41
N GLN A 73 13.87 22.84 -8.31
CA GLN A 73 13.88 23.39 -9.66
C GLN A 73 13.30 24.80 -9.71
N GLY A 74 14.07 25.72 -10.28
CA GLY A 74 13.58 27.01 -10.79
C GLY A 74 12.71 26.85 -12.04
N ALA A 75 12.31 27.97 -12.66
CA ALA A 75 11.42 27.96 -13.82
C ALA A 75 12.00 27.16 -15.01
N GLU A 76 13.27 27.37 -15.35
CA GLU A 76 13.94 26.66 -16.44
C GLU A 76 14.13 25.17 -16.15
N GLY A 77 14.59 24.81 -14.94
CA GLY A 77 14.72 23.40 -14.54
C GLY A 77 13.40 22.65 -14.58
N ARG A 78 12.28 23.30 -14.23
CA ARG A 78 10.94 22.71 -14.36
C ARG A 78 10.54 22.51 -15.81
N LYS A 79 10.89 23.43 -16.72
CA LYS A 79 10.63 23.25 -18.17
C LYS A 79 11.41 22.06 -18.71
N ILE A 80 12.69 21.93 -18.34
CA ILE A 80 13.54 20.79 -18.72
C ILE A 80 12.94 19.49 -18.19
N LEU A 81 12.57 19.44 -16.92
CA LEU A 81 11.98 18.24 -16.31
C LEU A 81 10.66 17.84 -16.99
N LYS A 82 9.76 18.81 -17.27
CA LYS A 82 8.52 18.57 -18.01
C LYS A 82 8.80 18.03 -19.41
N ALA A 83 9.75 18.63 -20.13
CA ALA A 83 10.14 18.20 -21.46
C ALA A 83 10.71 16.77 -21.44
N ARG A 84 11.63 16.46 -20.53
CA ARG A 84 12.22 15.11 -20.37
C ARG A 84 11.16 14.05 -20.07
N LEU A 85 10.21 14.35 -19.18
CA LEU A 85 9.12 13.43 -18.87
C LEU A 85 8.23 13.18 -20.10
N SER A 86 7.83 14.23 -20.80
CA SER A 86 6.93 14.13 -21.95
C SER A 86 7.58 13.56 -23.21
N SER A 87 8.91 13.65 -23.35
CA SER A 87 9.64 13.11 -24.51
C SER A 87 10.20 11.70 -24.29
N LEU A 88 10.15 11.18 -23.07
CA LEU A 88 10.71 9.87 -22.76
C LEU A 88 9.93 8.76 -23.50
N PRO A 89 10.60 7.89 -24.27
CA PRO A 89 9.94 6.75 -24.88
C PRO A 89 9.56 5.72 -23.80
N VAL A 90 8.26 5.46 -23.63
CA VAL A 90 7.73 4.58 -22.57
C VAL A 90 7.05 3.31 -23.08
N HIS A 91 7.18 3.02 -24.38
CA HIS A 91 6.54 1.88 -25.02
C HIS A 91 6.97 0.53 -24.41
N GLU A 92 8.23 0.39 -24.00
CA GLU A 92 8.74 -0.82 -23.33
C GLU A 92 8.32 -0.93 -21.86
N LEU A 93 7.82 0.16 -21.26
CA LEU A 93 7.39 0.19 -19.86
C LEU A 93 5.91 -0.19 -19.68
N ASN A 94 5.19 -0.43 -20.79
CA ASN A 94 3.75 -0.73 -20.79
C ASN A 94 2.91 0.32 -20.03
N ILE A 95 3.27 1.60 -20.16
CA ILE A 95 2.54 2.72 -19.57
C ILE A 95 2.10 3.70 -20.66
N SER A 96 1.01 4.42 -20.40
CA SER A 96 0.58 5.52 -21.26
C SER A 96 1.64 6.64 -21.32
N PRO A 97 1.67 7.43 -22.40
CA PRO A 97 2.55 8.59 -22.51
C PRO A 97 2.48 9.47 -21.27
N ILE A 98 3.65 9.90 -20.78
CA ILE A 98 3.74 10.61 -19.51
C ILE A 98 3.36 12.07 -19.70
N ASP A 99 2.36 12.52 -18.94
CA ASP A 99 2.05 13.94 -18.81
C ASP A 99 3.04 14.61 -17.82
N GLY A 100 4.18 15.05 -18.36
CA GLY A 100 5.20 15.77 -17.63
C GLY A 100 4.66 17.06 -17.00
N HIS A 101 3.69 17.73 -17.64
CA HIS A 101 3.07 18.92 -17.05
C HIS A 101 2.39 18.58 -15.74
N THR A 102 1.57 17.53 -15.72
CA THR A 102 0.86 17.09 -14.52
C THR A 102 1.80 16.66 -13.41
N LEU A 103 2.79 15.82 -13.71
CA LEU A 103 3.71 15.27 -12.70
C LEU A 103 4.59 16.35 -12.02
N VAL A 104 4.90 17.44 -12.73
CA VAL A 104 5.70 18.54 -12.20
C VAL A 104 4.82 19.63 -11.57
N GLN A 105 3.74 20.04 -12.23
CA GLN A 105 2.87 21.13 -11.74
C GLN A 105 2.12 20.72 -10.47
N TYR A 106 1.64 19.49 -10.42
CA TYR A 106 0.81 18.96 -9.35
C TYR A 106 1.57 17.99 -8.44
N ALA A 107 2.90 18.13 -8.33
CA ALA A 107 3.77 17.26 -7.52
C ALA A 107 3.31 17.08 -6.05
N LYS A 108 2.50 18.01 -5.52
CA LYS A 108 1.92 17.95 -4.17
C LYS A 108 0.63 17.12 -4.08
N SER A 109 -0.08 16.86 -5.16
CA SER A 109 -1.38 16.17 -5.15
C SER A 109 -1.39 14.85 -5.94
N LEU A 110 -0.21 14.34 -6.31
CA LEU A 110 -0.05 13.07 -7.00
C LEU A 110 -0.51 11.88 -6.15
N THR A 111 -0.90 10.82 -6.87
CA THR A 111 -1.43 9.55 -6.35
C THR A 111 -0.39 8.44 -6.41
N GLY A 112 -0.71 7.26 -5.83
CA GLY A 112 0.16 6.08 -5.90
C GLY A 112 0.53 5.67 -7.33
N ARG A 113 -0.44 5.76 -8.26
CA ARG A 113 -0.23 5.48 -9.69
C ARG A 113 0.84 6.38 -10.31
N ASP A 114 0.76 7.68 -10.03
CA ASP A 114 1.73 8.66 -10.53
C ASP A 114 3.13 8.37 -10.00
N PHE A 115 3.24 8.03 -8.71
CA PHE A 115 4.53 7.68 -8.10
C PHE A 115 5.11 6.37 -8.63
N ARG A 116 4.27 5.41 -9.01
CA ARG A 116 4.71 4.18 -9.69
C ARG A 116 5.30 4.48 -11.07
N ILE A 117 4.77 5.46 -11.80
CA ILE A 117 5.36 5.93 -13.06
C ILE A 117 6.69 6.65 -12.77
N ILE A 118 6.69 7.59 -11.83
CA ILE A 118 7.87 8.40 -11.49
C ILE A 118 9.06 7.52 -11.13
N VAL A 119 8.88 6.50 -10.28
CA VAL A 119 10.02 5.67 -9.83
C VAL A 119 10.65 4.85 -10.97
N GLN A 120 9.89 4.55 -12.03
CA GLN A 120 10.42 3.84 -13.20
C GLN A 120 11.28 4.74 -14.09
N VAL A 121 11.02 6.05 -14.09
CA VAL A 121 11.64 6.99 -15.03
C VAL A 121 12.57 8.01 -14.36
N ALA A 122 12.55 8.11 -13.03
CA ALA A 122 13.28 9.11 -12.26
C ALA A 122 14.77 9.22 -12.63
N PRO A 123 15.55 8.11 -12.76
CA PRO A 123 16.95 8.21 -13.16
C PRO A 123 17.15 8.89 -14.52
N ALA A 124 16.26 8.60 -15.48
CA ALA A 124 16.35 9.09 -16.85
C ALA A 124 15.89 10.55 -17.00
N VAL A 125 15.21 11.12 -16.01
CA VAL A 125 14.73 12.51 -16.09
C VAL A 125 15.42 13.45 -15.10
N LEU A 126 15.95 12.93 -13.99
CA LEU A 126 16.55 13.71 -12.91
C LEU A 126 18.07 13.87 -12.99
N TYR A 127 18.76 13.13 -13.86
CA TYR A 127 20.21 13.33 -14.07
C TYR A 127 20.49 14.82 -14.31
N ASP A 128 21.60 15.36 -13.79
CA ASP A 128 22.00 16.79 -13.87
C ASP A 128 21.06 17.86 -13.27
N LEU A 129 19.84 17.51 -12.85
CA LEU A 129 18.87 18.48 -12.28
C LEU A 129 18.91 18.55 -10.75
N ILE A 130 19.46 17.55 -10.08
CA ILE A 130 19.55 17.47 -8.62
C ILE A 130 20.98 17.19 -8.17
N PRO A 131 21.34 17.50 -6.91
CA PRO A 131 22.67 17.18 -6.37
C PRO A 131 23.00 15.70 -6.51
N ALA A 132 24.29 15.38 -6.69
CA ALA A 132 24.75 14.02 -6.94
C ALA A 132 24.32 13.05 -5.83
N GLU A 133 24.38 13.48 -4.57
CA GLU A 133 24.00 12.66 -3.41
C GLU A 133 22.50 12.34 -3.43
N SER A 134 21.66 13.30 -3.83
CA SER A 134 20.23 13.10 -4.01
C SER A 134 19.93 12.15 -5.17
N TYR A 135 20.69 12.27 -6.26
CA TYR A 135 20.58 11.41 -7.43
C TYR A 135 20.97 9.96 -7.09
N GLU A 136 22.05 9.74 -6.34
CA GLU A 136 22.43 8.40 -5.85
C GLU A 136 21.35 7.76 -4.97
N ALA A 137 20.70 8.54 -4.09
CA ALA A 137 19.58 8.04 -3.30
C ALA A 137 18.37 7.65 -4.18
N TRP A 138 18.11 8.38 -5.26
CA TRP A 138 17.12 8.00 -6.27
C TRP A 138 17.49 6.70 -6.98
N LEU A 139 18.75 6.55 -7.41
CA LEU A 139 19.21 5.33 -8.07
C LEU A 139 19.05 4.11 -7.15
N ALA A 140 19.42 4.24 -5.87
CA ALA A 140 19.25 3.18 -4.89
C ALA A 140 17.77 2.83 -4.65
N LEU A 141 16.90 3.85 -4.56
CA LEU A 141 15.45 3.63 -4.45
C LEU A 141 14.89 2.92 -5.69
N CYS A 142 15.32 3.30 -6.89
CA CYS A 142 14.91 2.68 -8.15
C CYS A 142 15.42 1.24 -8.31
N ARG A 143 16.54 0.88 -7.68
CA ARG A 143 17.01 -0.53 -7.58
C ARG A 143 16.19 -1.34 -6.58
N LEU A 144 15.81 -0.71 -5.45
CA LEU A 144 15.03 -1.35 -4.40
C LEU A 144 13.58 -1.65 -4.82
N CYS A 145 12.91 -0.72 -5.52
CA CYS A 145 11.49 -0.85 -5.85
C CYS A 145 11.12 -2.13 -6.63
N PRO A 146 11.85 -2.55 -7.68
CA PRO A 146 11.58 -3.82 -8.38
C PRO A 146 11.59 -5.04 -7.46
N LEU A 147 12.49 -5.09 -6.47
CA LEU A 147 12.54 -6.19 -5.49
C LEU A 147 11.33 -6.17 -4.55
N ILE A 148 10.80 -5.01 -4.21
CA ILE A 148 9.61 -4.89 -3.34
C ILE A 148 8.33 -5.24 -4.11
N PHE A 149 8.22 -4.80 -5.36
CA PHE A 149 7.01 -4.93 -6.18
C PHE A 149 7.06 -6.13 -7.14
N GLN A 150 7.91 -7.13 -6.91
CA GLN A 150 7.85 -8.37 -7.68
C GLN A 150 6.75 -9.30 -7.13
N PRO A 151 5.94 -9.92 -8.00
CA PRO A 151 4.81 -10.74 -7.59
C PRO A 151 5.23 -12.13 -7.08
N GLU A 152 6.43 -12.59 -7.45
CA GLU A 152 6.91 -13.94 -7.17
C GLU A 152 8.35 -13.91 -6.65
N ILE A 153 8.70 -14.87 -5.78
CA ILE A 153 10.05 -15.08 -5.26
C ILE A 153 10.45 -16.53 -5.54
N SER A 154 11.35 -16.75 -6.50
CA SER A 154 11.79 -18.09 -6.89
C SER A 154 12.76 -18.72 -5.88
N ASP A 155 13.77 -17.94 -5.44
CA ASP A 155 14.71 -18.34 -4.38
C ASP A 155 14.60 -17.34 -3.23
N ARG A 156 14.06 -17.81 -2.10
CA ARG A 156 13.82 -16.98 -0.92
C ARG A 156 15.12 -16.49 -0.29
N HIS A 157 16.18 -17.29 -0.23
CA HIS A 157 17.42 -16.90 0.42
C HIS A 157 18.14 -15.83 -0.41
N LEU A 158 18.31 -16.10 -1.71
CA LEU A 158 18.93 -15.15 -2.63
C LEU A 158 18.14 -13.82 -2.70
N TYR A 159 16.82 -13.90 -2.69
CA TYR A 159 15.96 -12.72 -2.68
C TYR A 159 16.15 -11.89 -1.41
N LEU A 160 16.14 -12.51 -0.24
CA LEU A 160 16.28 -11.80 1.03
C LEU A 160 17.64 -11.13 1.16
N ASP A 161 18.72 -11.78 0.73
CA ASP A 161 20.07 -11.20 0.72
C ASP A 161 20.15 -9.99 -0.22
N LYS A 162 19.52 -10.07 -1.40
CA LYS A 162 19.45 -8.94 -2.36
C LYS A 162 18.61 -7.79 -1.81
N LEU A 163 17.50 -8.11 -1.16
CA LEU A 163 16.60 -7.13 -0.56
C LEU A 163 17.30 -6.40 0.59
N GLU A 164 17.98 -7.13 1.48
CA GLU A 164 18.74 -6.57 2.59
C GLU A 164 19.79 -5.56 2.10
N ARG A 165 20.66 -5.99 1.17
CA ARG A 165 21.70 -5.13 0.59
C ARG A 165 21.13 -3.91 -0.12
N SER A 166 19.99 -4.06 -0.80
CA SER A 166 19.35 -2.96 -1.51
C SER A 166 18.69 -1.97 -0.56
N ILE A 167 18.18 -2.42 0.60
CA ILE A 167 17.70 -1.54 1.67
C ILE A 167 18.88 -0.81 2.30
N GLU A 168 19.98 -1.50 2.63
CA GLU A 168 21.18 -0.89 3.17
C GLU A 168 21.75 0.19 2.24
N ASP A 169 21.91 -0.12 0.95
CA ASP A 169 22.36 0.82 -0.08
C ASP A 169 21.45 2.06 -0.15
N PHE A 170 20.13 1.86 -0.16
CA PHE A 170 19.16 2.95 -0.14
C PHE A 170 19.27 3.83 1.12
N LEU A 171 19.38 3.23 2.30
CA LEU A 171 19.48 3.96 3.55
C LEU A 171 20.82 4.72 3.65
N LEU A 172 21.93 4.11 3.25
CA LEU A 172 23.24 4.75 3.23
C LEU A 172 23.27 5.93 2.25
N ALA A 173 22.80 5.75 1.02
CA ALA A 173 22.71 6.83 0.03
C ALA A 173 21.81 7.99 0.53
N THR A 174 20.69 7.66 1.19
CA THR A 174 19.80 8.66 1.78
C THR A 174 20.47 9.41 2.94
N ALA A 175 21.26 8.73 3.77
CA ALA A 175 21.99 9.33 4.89
C ALA A 175 23.09 10.27 4.40
N ILE A 176 23.81 9.89 3.34
CA ILE A 176 24.82 10.75 2.69
C ILE A 176 24.15 12.01 2.13
N TRP A 177 22.97 11.87 1.51
CA TRP A 177 22.23 13.00 0.98
C TRP A 177 21.73 13.95 2.08
N ASN A 178 20.96 13.44 3.05
CA ASN A 178 20.48 14.22 4.19
C ASN A 178 19.96 13.31 5.32
N PRO A 179 20.64 13.26 6.49
CA PRO A 179 20.19 12.47 7.64
C PRO A 179 18.82 12.89 8.20
N GLN A 180 18.33 14.10 7.92
CA GLN A 180 17.02 14.55 8.39
C GLN A 180 15.85 13.76 7.79
N TRP A 181 16.07 13.02 6.69
CA TRP A 181 15.05 12.12 6.14
C TRP A 181 14.58 11.07 7.16
N PHE A 182 15.47 10.63 8.03
CA PHE A 182 15.22 9.60 9.05
C PHE A 182 14.31 10.06 10.19
N ASN A 183 14.00 11.36 10.29
CA ASN A 183 12.94 11.85 11.18
C ASN A 183 11.55 11.34 10.80
N LYS A 184 11.39 10.80 9.57
CA LYS A 184 10.14 10.19 9.14
C LYS A 184 10.12 8.70 9.52
N PRO A 185 9.06 8.20 10.17
CA PRO A 185 9.00 6.82 10.66
C PRO A 185 9.14 5.76 9.57
N LYS A 186 8.82 6.10 8.31
CA LYS A 186 8.88 5.18 7.16
C LYS A 186 10.29 4.58 6.95
N PHE A 187 11.34 5.33 7.25
CA PHE A 187 12.74 4.85 7.15
C PHE A 187 13.10 3.81 8.22
N HIS A 188 12.44 3.85 9.38
CA HIS A 188 12.55 2.78 10.37
C HIS A 188 11.66 1.59 9.98
N ILE A 189 10.44 1.86 9.51
CA ILE A 189 9.45 0.83 9.18
C ILE A 189 9.96 -0.14 8.10
N ILE A 190 10.68 0.35 7.09
CA ILE A 190 11.16 -0.50 5.99
C ILE A 190 12.10 -1.61 6.44
N LEU A 191 12.81 -1.46 7.57
CA LEU A 191 13.71 -2.50 8.10
C LEU A 191 12.96 -3.79 8.49
N HIS A 192 11.66 -3.69 8.80
CA HIS A 192 10.84 -4.83 9.16
C HIS A 192 10.36 -5.64 7.95
N ILE A 193 10.56 -5.15 6.72
CA ILE A 193 10.04 -5.83 5.52
C ILE A 193 10.66 -7.20 5.30
N LEU A 194 11.93 -7.42 5.69
CA LEU A 194 12.57 -8.73 5.56
C LEU A 194 11.86 -9.80 6.41
N GLN A 195 11.50 -9.45 7.64
CA GLN A 195 10.74 -10.35 8.52
C GLN A 195 9.35 -10.63 7.95
N HIS A 196 8.68 -9.62 7.41
CA HIS A 196 7.36 -9.80 6.79
C HIS A 196 7.41 -10.63 5.52
N VAL A 197 8.41 -10.43 4.65
CA VAL A 197 8.55 -11.26 3.45
C VAL A 197 8.90 -12.71 3.79
N ARG A 198 9.73 -12.95 4.82
CA ARG A 198 9.99 -14.30 5.34
C ARG A 198 8.69 -15.00 5.77
N ARG A 199 7.75 -14.27 6.37
CA ARG A 199 6.51 -14.81 6.95
C ARG A 199 5.36 -14.92 5.96
N PHE A 200 5.14 -13.88 5.16
CA PHE A 200 3.95 -13.70 4.32
C PHE A 200 4.23 -13.86 2.83
N GLY A 201 5.49 -14.00 2.41
CA GLY A 201 5.87 -14.07 1.01
C GLY A 201 6.04 -12.69 0.36
N PRO A 202 5.93 -12.58 -0.98
CA PRO A 202 6.12 -11.34 -1.72
C PRO A 202 5.32 -10.18 -1.15
N ALA A 203 5.92 -8.98 -1.09
CA ALA A 203 5.31 -7.84 -0.39
C ALA A 203 3.98 -7.35 -0.99
N ILE A 204 3.75 -7.62 -2.28
CA ILE A 204 2.47 -7.35 -2.95
C ILE A 204 1.31 -8.07 -2.27
N LEU A 205 1.53 -9.27 -1.70
CA LEU A 205 0.46 -10.08 -1.11
C LEU A 205 -0.14 -9.44 0.15
N PHE A 206 0.60 -8.55 0.81
CA PHE A 206 0.15 -7.83 2.01
C PHE A 206 0.08 -6.32 1.82
N ALA A 207 0.15 -5.83 0.57
CA ALA A 207 -0.10 -4.42 0.27
C ALA A 207 -1.58 -4.07 0.49
N THR A 208 -1.86 -2.91 1.10
CA THR A 208 -3.25 -2.50 1.35
C THR A 208 -3.90 -1.75 0.20
N GLU A 209 -3.22 -1.60 -0.95
CA GLU A 209 -3.78 -0.95 -2.15
C GLU A 209 -5.13 -1.56 -2.55
N GLY A 210 -5.25 -2.89 -2.46
CA GLY A 210 -6.51 -3.59 -2.63
C GLY A 210 -7.58 -3.11 -1.64
N PHE A 211 -7.30 -3.11 -0.34
CA PHE A 211 -8.22 -2.62 0.70
C PHE A 211 -8.57 -1.13 0.56
N GLU A 212 -7.63 -0.29 0.12
CA GLU A 212 -7.88 1.13 -0.11
C GLU A 212 -8.79 1.38 -1.31
N SER A 213 -8.71 0.54 -2.35
CA SER A 213 -9.66 0.58 -3.47
C SER A 213 -11.10 0.30 -3.00
N TYR A 214 -11.27 -0.49 -1.93
CA TYR A 214 -12.58 -0.71 -1.29
C TYR A 214 -13.07 0.50 -0.51
N ASN A 215 -12.27 1.53 -0.24
CA ASN A 215 -12.76 2.74 0.45
C ASN A 215 -13.94 3.38 -0.28
N PHE A 216 -13.94 3.34 -1.62
CA PHE A 216 -15.08 3.79 -2.42
C PHE A 216 -16.32 2.93 -2.18
N ILE A 217 -16.17 1.60 -2.19
CA ILE A 217 -17.25 0.63 -1.93
C ILE A 217 -17.80 0.79 -0.50
N ILE A 218 -16.92 0.97 0.49
CA ILE A 218 -17.27 1.23 1.89
C ILE A 218 -18.07 2.53 1.99
N ARG A 219 -17.64 3.61 1.33
CA ARG A 219 -18.38 4.88 1.28
C ARG A 219 -19.75 4.72 0.64
N LEU A 220 -19.84 4.03 -0.50
CA LEU A 220 -21.11 3.75 -1.16
C LEU A 220 -22.07 2.95 -0.26
N ARG A 221 -21.58 1.87 0.37
CA ARG A 221 -22.37 1.08 1.31
C ARG A 221 -22.83 1.90 2.51
N SER A 222 -21.99 2.82 3.01
CA SER A 222 -22.40 3.75 4.06
C SER A 222 -23.51 4.70 3.58
N ILE A 223 -23.38 5.29 2.38
CA ILE A 223 -24.34 6.23 1.81
C ILE A 223 -25.70 5.56 1.57
N LEU A 224 -25.68 4.31 1.08
CA LEU A 224 -26.85 3.52 0.69
C LEU A 224 -27.46 2.67 1.83
N SER A 225 -26.84 2.64 3.01
CA SER A 225 -27.42 2.00 4.20
C SER A 225 -28.59 2.80 4.78
N ASN A 226 -29.38 2.18 5.66
CA ASN A 226 -30.36 2.89 6.48
C ASN A 226 -29.72 3.84 7.51
N ARG A 227 -28.38 3.85 7.59
CA ARG A 227 -27.51 4.69 8.44
C ARG A 227 -27.69 4.53 9.95
N HIS A 228 -28.38 3.51 10.41
CA HIS A 228 -28.53 3.22 11.84
C HIS A 228 -27.23 2.67 12.44
N ALA A 229 -26.52 1.79 11.72
CA ALA A 229 -25.22 1.26 12.14
C ALA A 229 -24.30 0.95 10.93
N PRO A 230 -23.88 1.99 10.15
CA PRO A 230 -23.14 1.79 8.90
C PRO A 230 -21.90 0.90 9.03
N SER A 231 -21.16 1.02 10.14
CA SER A 231 -19.94 0.23 10.38
C SER A 231 -20.24 -1.26 10.54
N VAL A 232 -21.30 -1.62 11.24
CA VAL A 232 -21.72 -3.02 11.47
C VAL A 232 -22.24 -3.63 10.17
N ASP A 233 -23.07 -2.88 9.44
CA ASP A 233 -23.63 -3.34 8.17
C ASP A 233 -22.53 -3.58 7.12
N ILE A 234 -21.56 -2.67 7.04
CA ILE A 234 -20.39 -2.81 6.16
C ILE A 234 -19.54 -4.02 6.58
N ALA A 235 -19.25 -4.18 7.87
CA ALA A 235 -18.46 -5.29 8.37
C ALA A 235 -19.12 -6.65 8.07
N ASN A 236 -20.42 -6.78 8.32
CA ASN A 236 -21.18 -8.00 8.01
C ASN A 236 -21.19 -8.30 6.51
N ALA A 237 -21.42 -7.30 5.67
CA ALA A 237 -21.41 -7.47 4.21
C ALA A 237 -20.03 -7.88 3.69
N MET A 238 -18.95 -7.28 4.20
CA MET A 238 -17.58 -7.65 3.84
C MET A 238 -17.24 -9.06 4.32
N SER A 239 -17.57 -9.40 5.56
CA SER A 239 -17.36 -10.74 6.12
C SER A 239 -18.06 -11.80 5.28
N PHE A 240 -19.32 -11.58 4.92
CA PHE A 240 -20.08 -12.48 4.06
C PHE A 240 -19.42 -12.63 2.68
N MET A 241 -19.06 -11.52 2.04
CA MET A 241 -18.43 -11.53 0.72
C MET A 241 -17.09 -12.26 0.75
N HIS A 242 -16.24 -12.02 1.75
CA HIS A 242 -14.95 -12.72 1.90
C HIS A 242 -15.13 -14.21 2.20
N ALA A 243 -16.13 -14.59 3.01
CA ALA A 243 -16.45 -16.00 3.25
C ALA A 243 -16.89 -16.72 1.95
N VAL A 244 -17.73 -16.07 1.14
CA VAL A 244 -18.13 -16.60 -0.17
C VAL A 244 -16.91 -16.75 -1.09
N ARG A 245 -16.06 -15.72 -1.20
CA ARG A 245 -14.82 -15.77 -2.00
C ARG A 245 -13.90 -16.91 -1.56
N HIS A 246 -13.71 -17.09 -0.25
CA HIS A 246 -12.92 -18.18 0.31
C HIS A 246 -13.47 -19.54 -0.11
N LEU A 247 -14.78 -19.75 0.01
CA LEU A 247 -15.45 -21.00 -0.37
C LEU A 247 -15.28 -21.31 -1.87
N VAL A 248 -15.61 -20.36 -2.75
CA VAL A 248 -15.56 -20.58 -4.21
C VAL A 248 -14.13 -20.73 -4.73
N SER A 249 -13.14 -20.15 -4.05
CA SER A 249 -11.71 -20.29 -4.40
C SER A 249 -11.09 -21.60 -3.92
N GLY A 250 -11.87 -22.52 -3.34
CA GLY A 250 -11.35 -23.76 -2.76
C GLY A 250 -10.58 -23.53 -1.46
N GLY A 251 -10.89 -22.47 -0.72
CA GLY A 251 -10.29 -22.23 0.59
C GLY A 251 -10.61 -23.36 1.58
N TYR A 252 -9.62 -23.74 2.39
CA TYR A 252 -9.81 -24.73 3.44
C TYR A 252 -10.49 -24.11 4.66
N ILE A 253 -11.44 -24.83 5.25
CA ILE A 253 -12.07 -24.52 6.52
C ILE A 253 -11.66 -25.60 7.52
N HIS A 254 -11.06 -25.17 8.62
CA HIS A 254 -10.72 -26.06 9.72
C HIS A 254 -11.92 -26.15 10.68
N ASP A 255 -12.36 -27.37 11.00
CA ASP A 255 -13.43 -27.62 11.96
C ASP A 255 -12.84 -28.34 13.18
N PRO A 256 -12.41 -27.59 14.22
CA PRO A 256 -11.74 -28.16 15.37
C PRO A 256 -12.67 -29.03 16.23
N ASP A 257 -13.99 -28.82 16.15
CA ASP A 257 -14.97 -29.44 17.06
C ASP A 257 -15.47 -30.80 16.56
N HIS A 258 -15.31 -31.11 15.27
CA HIS A 258 -15.90 -32.31 14.66
C HIS A 258 -14.89 -33.42 14.31
N GLY A 259 -13.59 -33.23 14.54
CA GLY A 259 -12.55 -34.25 14.26
C GLY A 259 -12.41 -34.63 12.78
N ILE A 260 -13.15 -33.97 11.89
CA ILE A 260 -13.05 -34.10 10.44
C ILE A 260 -11.95 -33.12 10.02
N GLY A 261 -10.92 -33.61 9.32
CA GLY A 261 -9.82 -32.77 8.85
C GLY A 261 -10.28 -31.57 8.00
N SER A 262 -9.35 -30.68 7.66
CA SER A 262 -9.62 -29.48 6.85
C SER A 262 -10.48 -29.80 5.62
N ARG A 263 -11.61 -29.11 5.48
CA ARG A 263 -12.59 -29.33 4.39
C ARG A 263 -12.60 -28.17 3.40
N GLN A 264 -13.03 -28.43 2.18
CA GLN A 264 -13.26 -27.43 1.14
C GLN A 264 -14.72 -27.45 0.69
N ALA A 265 -15.15 -26.40 0.00
CA ALA A 265 -16.45 -26.39 -0.65
C ALA A 265 -16.50 -27.44 -1.77
N GLY A 266 -17.68 -28.02 -2.04
CA GLY A 266 -17.86 -28.99 -3.12
C GLY A 266 -17.65 -28.38 -4.51
N TYR A 267 -17.45 -29.24 -5.52
CA TYR A 267 -17.17 -28.84 -6.90
C TYR A 267 -18.17 -27.81 -7.45
N GLU A 268 -19.47 -28.00 -7.23
CA GLU A 268 -20.52 -27.09 -7.71
C GLU A 268 -20.39 -25.66 -7.16
N ILE A 269 -19.93 -25.52 -5.91
CA ILE A 269 -19.70 -24.19 -5.30
C ILE A 269 -18.45 -23.54 -5.90
N GLN A 270 -17.39 -24.32 -6.12
CA GLN A 270 -16.18 -23.82 -6.76
C GLN A 270 -16.40 -23.45 -8.24
N ALA A 271 -17.31 -24.17 -8.92
CA ALA A 271 -17.67 -23.92 -10.32
C ALA A 271 -18.32 -22.55 -10.54
N LEU A 272 -18.81 -21.87 -9.50
CA LEU A 272 -19.30 -20.48 -9.58
C LEU A 272 -18.22 -19.49 -10.06
N LEU A 273 -16.93 -19.82 -9.92
CA LEU A 273 -15.86 -19.01 -10.49
C LEU A 273 -15.87 -18.95 -12.03
N HIS A 274 -16.55 -19.89 -12.69
CA HIS A 274 -16.72 -19.86 -14.14
C HIS A 274 -17.85 -18.92 -14.59
N ASP A 275 -18.71 -18.46 -13.68
CA ASP A 275 -19.76 -17.49 -14.00
C ASP A 275 -19.20 -16.04 -13.95
N PRO A 276 -19.11 -15.35 -15.10
CA PRO A 276 -18.56 -13.99 -15.16
C PRO A 276 -19.41 -12.97 -14.39
N ILE A 277 -20.73 -13.17 -14.27
CA ILE A 277 -21.62 -12.28 -13.52
C ILE A 277 -21.33 -12.44 -12.03
N PHE A 278 -21.23 -13.68 -11.56
CA PHE A 278 -20.88 -13.97 -10.18
C PHE A 278 -19.49 -13.40 -9.82
N VAL A 279 -18.49 -13.63 -10.67
CA VAL A 279 -17.13 -13.10 -10.49
C VAL A 279 -17.13 -11.57 -10.43
N LYS A 280 -17.90 -10.90 -11.29
CA LYS A 280 -18.08 -9.44 -11.25
C LYS A 280 -18.76 -8.97 -9.97
N PHE A 281 -19.83 -9.64 -9.56
CA PHE A 281 -20.59 -9.29 -8.35
C PHE A 281 -19.76 -9.49 -7.07
N MET A 282 -18.93 -10.53 -7.05
CA MET A 282 -17.95 -10.80 -5.99
C MET A 282 -16.69 -9.95 -6.12
N GLY A 283 -16.55 -9.03 -7.08
CA GLY A 283 -15.36 -8.19 -7.24
C GLY A 283 -14.07 -8.99 -7.47
N MET A 284 -14.16 -10.15 -8.12
CA MET A 284 -13.05 -11.07 -8.39
C MET A 284 -12.56 -11.01 -9.85
N THR A 285 -13.11 -10.12 -10.68
CA THR A 285 -12.81 -10.06 -12.13
C THR A 285 -11.33 -9.97 -12.45
N GLN A 286 -10.59 -9.11 -11.76
CA GLN A 286 -9.14 -8.94 -11.97
C GLN A 286 -8.31 -10.11 -11.44
N ILE A 287 -8.86 -10.91 -10.51
CA ILE A 287 -8.20 -12.07 -9.91
C ILE A 287 -8.34 -13.28 -10.83
N VAL A 288 -9.54 -13.47 -11.41
CA VAL A 288 -9.87 -14.63 -12.24
C VAL A 288 -9.47 -14.40 -13.71
N ASN A 289 -9.59 -13.17 -14.21
CA ASN A 289 -9.29 -12.81 -15.60
C ASN A 289 -8.30 -11.62 -15.66
N PRO A 290 -7.00 -11.84 -15.37
CA PRO A 290 -6.00 -10.77 -15.35
C PRO A 290 -5.74 -10.09 -16.71
N SER A 291 -6.24 -10.65 -17.82
CA SER A 291 -6.07 -10.14 -19.18
C SER A 291 -7.15 -9.15 -19.66
N TYR A 292 -8.14 -8.78 -18.83
CA TYR A 292 -9.14 -7.74 -19.12
C TYR A 292 -8.73 -6.35 -18.62
N ASP A 293 -7.46 -5.96 -18.79
CA ASP A 293 -7.08 -4.55 -18.72
C ASP A 293 -7.20 -3.95 -20.12
N THR A 294 -8.42 -3.65 -20.53
CA THR A 294 -8.68 -2.61 -21.52
C THR A 294 -9.33 -1.47 -20.77
N GLY A 295 -8.62 -0.34 -20.70
CA GLY A 295 -9.21 0.92 -20.29
C GLY A 295 -10.53 1.19 -21.01
N THR A 296 -11.36 2.03 -20.39
CA THR A 296 -12.78 2.28 -20.64
C THR A 296 -13.74 1.32 -19.93
N ASP A 297 -14.28 1.77 -18.81
CA ASP A 297 -15.70 2.09 -18.79
C ASP A 297 -15.97 3.24 -17.81
N VAL A 298 -16.45 4.31 -18.41
CA VAL A 298 -17.03 5.50 -17.79
C VAL A 298 -18.38 5.10 -17.22
N LEU A 299 -18.60 5.37 -15.92
CA LEU A 299 -19.73 6.14 -15.38
C LEU A 299 -19.34 6.69 -14.02
#